data_AF-A0A840IFK1-F1
#
_entry.id   AF-A0A840IFK1-F1
#
_cell.length_a   1.000
_cell.length_b   1.000
_cell.length_c   1.000
_cell.angle_alpha   90.00
_cell.angle_beta   90.00
_cell.angle_gamma   90.00
#
_symmetry.space_group_name_H-M   'P 1'
#
loop_
_entity.id
_entity.type
_entity.pdbx_description
1 polymer ?
#
loop_
_entity_poly.entity_id
_entity_poly.type
_entity_poly.pdbx_seq_one_letter_code
_entity_poly.pdbx_strand_id
1 'polypeptide(L)'
;MASTTTRRGAAVAAAAAGTIGAGLLARRLVHSEQGRFARMSGSSIAAPDASGWVTDFLNAAYYARDPRLRDVDDLRLAFAIVTTWWHGHDGRRLHAPDVLAFHRAFGRRRLHGADGDRGTLDREQLLAGAARLLGDWFPAAYGDDARRGWGIAFETEADKAAYDPERRLRLAKLGPLTPAARPLAEQVWHTYAPVEVPSADAIVAALTQPETWPDFATAIGRFTPLRRGGLAGQTFEIEVAAQLAEKAPVFTRGYVTITRLLTHAEPEPLAAYVSELNDGMARVGRDEPQPVPDGATPLVAFDLTTHAGHFMGCGNNRLLLYELGGRAFLRAAGTWDDMPWHLEQAYRRAGADAQAAFWGEGEPQESMLHQLAIRTAQAALPAGAAPPADAAPSADAAPSADAAPSADAAPPADAADAPPKDDR
;
A
#
# COMPACT_ATOMS: atom_id res chain seq x y z
N MET A 1 35.69 72.89 20.00
CA MET A 1 34.49 73.54 19.43
C MET A 1 34.37 73.08 17.98
N ALA A 2 33.30 72.48 17.45
CA ALA A 2 31.96 72.19 17.93
C ALA A 2 31.56 70.78 17.46
N SER A 3 30.77 70.10 18.29
CA SER A 3 30.30 68.73 18.14
C SER A 3 29.17 68.62 17.12
N THR A 4 29.23 67.62 16.23
CA THR A 4 28.12 67.23 15.35
C THR A 4 27.51 65.93 15.84
N THR A 5 26.29 66.04 16.37
CA THR A 5 25.46 64.94 16.89
C THR A 5 24.48 64.48 15.82
N THR A 6 24.10 63.21 15.90
CA THR A 6 22.81 62.60 15.50
C THR A 6 22.62 62.13 14.06
N ARG A 7 22.68 60.80 13.86
CA ARG A 7 21.66 59.97 13.18
C ARG A 7 22.04 58.47 13.30
N ARG A 8 21.61 57.83 14.39
CA ARG A 8 21.47 56.36 14.49
C ARG A 8 20.09 56.08 15.09
N GLY A 9 19.17 55.60 14.27
CA GLY A 9 17.81 55.29 14.73
C GLY A 9 16.87 54.95 13.57
N ALA A 10 17.18 53.91 12.78
CA ALA A 10 16.21 53.35 11.83
C ALA A 10 16.53 51.91 11.34
N ALA A 11 17.40 51.14 12.01
CA ALA A 11 17.87 49.84 11.48
C ALA A 11 17.58 48.62 12.38
N VAL A 12 16.78 48.74 13.45
CA VAL A 12 16.53 47.63 14.39
C VAL A 12 15.08 47.12 14.37
N ALA A 13 14.14 47.82 13.74
CA ALA A 13 12.72 47.38 13.72
C ALA A 13 12.36 46.40 12.57
N ALA A 14 13.19 46.24 11.54
CA ALA A 14 12.86 45.40 10.38
C ALA A 14 13.24 43.91 10.54
N ALA A 15 14.09 43.56 11.52
CA ALA A 15 14.56 42.18 11.71
C ALA A 15 13.64 41.32 12.59
N ALA A 16 12.76 41.93 13.40
CA ALA A 16 11.85 41.20 14.30
C ALA A 16 10.51 40.79 13.65
N ALA A 17 10.13 41.40 12.52
CA ALA A 17 8.89 41.04 11.80
C ALA A 17 9.07 39.82 10.87
N GLY A 18 10.28 39.57 10.38
CA GLY A 18 10.57 38.46 9.45
C GLY A 18 10.58 37.07 10.09
N THR A 19 10.93 36.96 11.38
CA THR A 19 10.97 35.69 12.11
C THR A 19 9.59 35.21 12.54
N ILE A 20 8.65 36.12 12.83
CA ILE A 20 7.25 35.76 13.16
C ILE A 20 6.48 35.36 11.89
N GLY A 21 6.73 36.02 10.75
CA GLY A 21 6.11 35.69 9.46
C GLY A 21 6.56 34.33 8.89
N ALA A 22 7.85 34.00 9.00
CA ALA A 22 8.37 32.69 8.56
C ALA A 22 7.81 31.53 9.40
N GLY A 23 7.62 31.72 10.71
CA GLY A 23 7.01 30.72 11.59
C GLY A 23 5.52 30.48 11.30
N LEU A 24 4.77 31.52 10.94
CA LEU A 24 3.36 31.43 10.56
C LEU A 24 3.16 30.82 9.17
N LEU A 25 4.02 31.14 8.19
CA LEU A 25 4.00 30.52 6.86
C LEU A 25 4.49 29.06 6.91
N ALA A 26 5.50 28.75 7.70
CA ALA A 26 5.93 27.37 7.95
C ALA A 26 4.83 26.57 8.69
N ARG A 27 4.13 27.15 9.67
CA ARG A 27 2.95 26.52 10.30
C ARG A 27 1.80 26.33 9.29
N ARG A 28 1.49 27.32 8.45
CA ARG A 28 0.44 27.20 7.43
C ARG A 28 0.77 26.12 6.39
N LEU A 29 2.02 26.02 5.95
CA LEU A 29 2.47 24.96 5.04
C LEU A 29 2.50 23.58 5.73
N VAL A 30 2.77 23.52 7.04
CA VAL A 30 2.65 22.30 7.85
C VAL A 30 1.20 21.85 8.05
N HIS A 31 0.24 22.78 8.04
CA HIS A 31 -1.18 22.51 8.19
C HIS A 31 -1.94 22.42 6.84
N SER A 32 -1.31 22.82 5.74
CA SER A 32 -1.88 22.67 4.40
C SER A 32 -1.98 21.19 4.01
N GLU A 33 -2.91 20.88 3.13
CA GLU A 33 -3.11 19.51 2.63
C GLU A 33 -1.88 19.01 1.86
N GLN A 34 -1.14 19.92 1.20
CA GLN A 34 0.12 19.63 0.51
C GLN A 34 1.25 19.23 1.48
N GLY A 35 1.38 19.90 2.63
CA GLY A 35 2.34 19.51 3.66
C GLY A 35 1.98 18.20 4.36
N ARG A 36 0.69 17.87 4.42
CA ARG A 36 0.22 16.53 4.85
C ARG A 36 0.55 15.47 3.82
N PHE A 37 0.35 15.73 2.52
CA PHE A 37 0.76 14.83 1.43
C PHE A 37 2.26 14.54 1.43
N ALA A 38 3.10 15.56 1.58
CA ALA A 38 4.55 15.39 1.66
C ALA A 38 5.02 14.56 2.89
N ARG A 39 4.19 14.43 3.94
CA ARG A 39 4.47 13.52 5.06
C ARG A 39 4.11 12.06 4.77
N MET A 40 3.37 11.80 3.68
CA MET A 40 3.04 10.45 3.22
C MET A 40 4.16 9.82 2.40
N SER A 41 5.23 10.54 2.08
CA SER A 41 6.41 9.94 1.49
C SER A 41 7.30 9.33 2.58
N GLY A 42 7.92 8.19 2.24
CA GLY A 42 8.80 7.44 3.14
C GLY A 42 8.06 6.41 4.00
N SER A 43 8.82 5.64 4.76
CA SER A 43 8.34 4.52 5.58
C SER A 43 8.37 4.87 7.07
N SER A 44 7.63 4.14 7.92
CA SER A 44 7.79 4.26 9.38
C SER A 44 9.16 3.77 9.86
N ILE A 45 9.81 2.86 9.10
CA ILE A 45 11.12 2.30 9.45
C ILE A 45 12.29 3.04 8.81
N ALA A 46 12.07 3.87 7.79
CA ALA A 46 13.14 4.59 7.07
C ALA A 46 12.96 6.11 7.16
N ALA A 47 14.01 6.82 7.56
CA ALA A 47 14.05 8.27 7.51
C ALA A 47 14.17 8.77 6.05
N PRO A 48 13.86 10.04 5.77
CA PRO A 48 13.90 10.57 4.40
C PRO A 48 15.24 10.39 3.70
N ASP A 49 16.36 10.48 4.43
CA ASP A 49 17.71 10.29 3.91
C ASP A 49 18.06 8.81 3.62
N ALA A 50 17.30 7.86 4.15
CA ALA A 50 17.43 6.43 3.83
C ALA A 50 16.60 5.98 2.63
N SER A 51 15.58 6.75 2.26
CA SER A 51 14.60 6.36 1.22
C SER A 51 15.26 5.92 -0.08
N GLY A 52 16.25 6.67 -0.56
CA GLY A 52 16.95 6.37 -1.82
C GLY A 52 17.63 5.00 -1.81
N TRP A 53 18.34 4.65 -0.74
CA TRP A 53 19.07 3.38 -0.69
C TRP A 53 18.17 2.20 -0.37
N VAL A 54 17.11 2.39 0.42
CA VAL A 54 16.10 1.34 0.67
C VAL A 54 15.39 1.01 -0.64
N THR A 55 14.95 2.02 -1.40
CA THR A 55 14.35 1.82 -2.72
C THR A 55 15.34 1.16 -3.69
N ASP A 56 16.61 1.54 -3.69
CA ASP A 56 17.65 0.88 -4.50
C ASP A 56 17.77 -0.62 -4.17
N PHE A 57 17.79 -0.97 -2.88
CA PHE A 57 17.86 -2.37 -2.44
C PHE A 57 16.63 -3.18 -2.88
N LEU A 58 15.42 -2.65 -2.68
CA LEU A 58 14.18 -3.29 -3.12
C LEU A 58 14.08 -3.39 -4.64
N ASN A 59 14.56 -2.37 -5.35
CA ASN A 59 14.64 -2.36 -6.80
C ASN A 59 15.58 -3.46 -7.30
N ALA A 60 16.77 -3.61 -6.72
CA ALA A 60 17.70 -4.68 -7.07
C ALA A 60 17.12 -6.08 -6.84
N ALA A 61 16.36 -6.26 -5.76
CA ALA A 61 15.73 -7.54 -5.40
C ALA A 61 14.59 -7.96 -6.34
N TYR A 62 13.87 -7.00 -6.93
CA TYR A 62 12.65 -7.29 -7.69
C TYR A 62 12.54 -6.48 -8.99
N TYR A 63 12.33 -5.16 -8.93
CA TYR A 63 11.94 -4.35 -10.09
C TYR A 63 13.03 -4.20 -11.17
N ALA A 64 14.31 -4.30 -10.82
CA ALA A 64 15.41 -4.27 -11.78
C ALA A 64 15.57 -5.61 -12.53
N ARG A 65 14.98 -6.69 -12.03
CA ARG A 65 15.09 -8.03 -12.64
C ARG A 65 14.19 -8.13 -13.87
N ASP A 66 14.62 -8.98 -14.81
CA ASP A 66 13.78 -9.43 -15.93
C ASP A 66 12.42 -9.89 -15.39
N PRO A 67 11.30 -9.41 -15.94
CA PRO A 67 9.96 -9.78 -15.46
C PRO A 67 9.74 -11.28 -15.32
N ARG A 68 10.34 -12.10 -16.18
CA ARG A 68 10.23 -13.58 -16.14
C ARG A 68 10.99 -14.22 -14.99
N LEU A 69 11.89 -13.48 -14.36
CA LEU A 69 12.69 -13.91 -13.21
C LEU A 69 12.22 -13.27 -11.91
N ARG A 70 11.16 -12.46 -11.93
CA ARG A 70 10.63 -11.81 -10.73
C ARG A 70 9.82 -12.82 -9.93
N ASP A 71 10.07 -12.82 -8.63
CA ASP A 71 9.28 -13.57 -7.65
C ASP A 71 8.96 -12.62 -6.49
N VAL A 72 7.67 -12.51 -6.15
CA VAL A 72 7.21 -11.65 -5.05
C VAL A 72 7.77 -12.13 -3.72
N ASP A 73 8.09 -13.41 -3.57
CA ASP A 73 8.76 -13.94 -2.37
C ASP A 73 10.16 -13.37 -2.17
N ASP A 74 10.87 -13.03 -3.26
CA ASP A 74 12.16 -12.35 -3.15
C ASP A 74 12.00 -10.88 -2.72
N LEU A 75 10.90 -10.22 -3.12
CA LEU A 75 10.56 -8.89 -2.62
C LEU A 75 10.17 -8.92 -1.13
N ARG A 76 9.39 -9.92 -0.71
CA ARG A 76 9.05 -10.17 0.70
C ARG A 76 10.30 -10.42 1.54
N LEU A 77 11.22 -11.25 1.04
CA LEU A 77 12.52 -11.50 1.65
C LEU A 77 13.33 -10.20 1.79
N ALA A 78 13.43 -9.41 0.72
CA ALA A 78 14.15 -8.14 0.77
C ALA A 78 13.54 -7.17 1.78
N PHE A 79 12.21 -7.06 1.83
CA PHE A 79 11.54 -6.30 2.87
C PHE A 79 11.87 -6.85 4.26
N ALA A 80 11.79 -8.17 4.47
CA ALA A 80 12.08 -8.82 5.73
C ALA A 80 13.51 -8.57 6.23
N ILE A 81 14.49 -8.54 5.32
CA ILE A 81 15.87 -8.18 5.64
C ILE A 81 15.94 -6.74 6.19
N VAL A 82 15.29 -5.79 5.51
CA VAL A 82 15.30 -4.36 5.91
C VAL A 82 14.60 -4.15 7.26
N THR A 83 13.43 -4.76 7.47
CA THR A 83 12.68 -4.67 8.73
C THR A 83 13.37 -5.41 9.87
N THR A 84 14.02 -6.54 9.62
CA THR A 84 14.81 -7.25 10.64
C THR A 84 16.04 -6.45 11.05
N TRP A 85 16.72 -5.81 10.09
CA TRP A 85 17.81 -4.88 10.38
C TRP A 85 17.32 -3.69 11.22
N TRP A 86 16.20 -3.08 10.85
CA TRP A 86 15.55 -2.02 11.65
C TRP A 86 15.23 -2.50 13.07
N HIS A 87 14.68 -3.70 13.22
CA HIS A 87 14.34 -4.28 14.52
C HIS A 87 15.59 -4.47 15.40
N GLY A 88 16.65 -5.06 14.86
CA GLY A 88 17.92 -5.27 15.56
C GLY A 88 18.66 -3.98 15.94
N HIS A 89 18.28 -2.83 15.35
CA HIS A 89 18.81 -1.51 15.68
C HIS A 89 17.86 -0.72 16.57
N ASP A 90 17.27 -1.40 17.54
CA ASP A 90 16.36 -0.76 18.49
C ASP A 90 15.18 -0.03 17.82
N GLY A 91 14.74 -0.53 16.67
CA GLY A 91 13.64 0.07 15.93
C GLY A 91 13.85 1.57 15.65
N ARG A 92 15.07 2.10 15.71
CA ARG A 92 15.33 3.47 15.28
C ARG A 92 15.10 3.54 13.77
N ARG A 93 14.64 4.68 13.27
CA ARG A 93 14.54 4.83 11.81
C ARG A 93 15.91 4.62 11.17
N LEU A 94 15.90 3.93 10.03
CA LEU A 94 17.05 3.75 9.18
C LEU A 94 17.45 5.09 8.56
N HIS A 95 18.74 5.36 8.45
CA HIS A 95 19.33 6.59 7.96
C HIS A 95 20.33 6.31 6.83
N ALA A 96 20.85 7.35 6.18
CA ALA A 96 21.84 7.20 5.11
C ALA A 96 23.06 6.35 5.51
N PRO A 97 23.65 6.47 6.72
CA PRO A 97 24.83 5.68 7.09
C PRO A 97 24.58 4.16 7.16
N ASP A 98 23.34 3.72 7.35
CA ASP A 98 22.99 2.29 7.44
C ASP A 98 23.28 1.54 6.12
N VAL A 99 23.31 2.27 5.00
CA VAL A 99 23.65 1.69 3.68
C VAL A 99 25.03 1.04 3.66
N LEU A 100 25.96 1.49 4.51
CA LEU A 100 27.32 0.94 4.58
C LEU A 100 27.31 -0.54 5.00
N ALA A 101 26.44 -0.92 5.95
CA ALA A 101 26.28 -2.31 6.35
C ALA A 101 25.74 -3.15 5.17
N PHE A 102 24.72 -2.63 4.48
CA PHE A 102 24.18 -3.28 3.28
C PHE A 102 25.20 -3.36 2.14
N HIS A 103 26.09 -2.39 1.96
CA HIS A 103 27.17 -2.47 0.96
C HIS A 103 28.21 -3.53 1.31
N ARG A 104 28.57 -3.68 2.58
CA ARG A 104 29.47 -4.76 3.02
C ARG A 104 28.84 -6.13 2.83
N ALA A 105 27.56 -6.26 3.19
CA ALA A 105 26.84 -7.52 3.14
C ALA A 105 26.46 -7.96 1.72
N PHE A 106 25.90 -7.08 0.89
CA PHE A 106 25.40 -7.43 -0.45
C PHE A 106 26.33 -7.00 -1.59
N GLY A 107 27.48 -6.39 -1.26
CA GLY A 107 28.42 -5.86 -2.24
C GLY A 107 27.94 -4.60 -2.96
N ARG A 108 28.83 -4.02 -3.77
CA ARG A 108 28.51 -2.88 -4.65
C ARG A 108 27.99 -3.30 -6.02
N ARG A 109 28.00 -4.59 -6.37
CA ARG A 109 27.56 -5.10 -7.68
C ARG A 109 26.07 -4.80 -7.95
N ARG A 110 25.24 -4.65 -6.92
CA ARG A 110 23.86 -4.15 -7.07
C ARG A 110 23.75 -2.73 -7.64
N LEU A 111 24.82 -1.93 -7.57
CA LEU A 111 24.84 -0.56 -8.11
C LEU A 111 25.26 -0.52 -9.59
N HIS A 112 25.94 -1.56 -10.09
CA HIS A 112 26.54 -1.58 -11.44
C HIS A 112 26.45 -2.99 -12.07
N GLY A 113 25.60 -3.13 -13.07
CA GLY A 113 25.59 -4.23 -14.04
C GLY A 113 26.69 -4.04 -15.10
N ALA A 114 26.94 -5.10 -15.87
CA ALA A 114 28.04 -5.14 -16.86
C ALA A 114 27.96 -4.02 -17.92
N ASP A 115 26.75 -3.57 -18.25
CA ASP A 115 26.49 -2.58 -19.31
C ASP A 115 26.05 -1.19 -18.78
N GLY A 116 26.29 -0.90 -17.49
CA GLY A 116 25.84 0.34 -16.86
C GLY A 116 24.40 0.34 -16.34
N ASP A 117 23.69 -0.79 -16.47
CA ASP A 117 22.41 -1.04 -15.81
C ASP A 117 22.56 -1.13 -14.28
N ARG A 118 21.47 -0.91 -13.51
CA ARG A 118 21.48 -1.21 -12.07
C ARG A 118 21.63 -2.72 -11.88
N GLY A 119 22.46 -3.12 -10.91
CA GLY A 119 22.65 -4.55 -10.61
C GLY A 119 21.41 -5.15 -9.95
N THR A 120 21.26 -6.46 -10.10
CA THR A 120 20.16 -7.24 -9.52
C THR A 120 20.64 -8.10 -8.34
N LEU A 121 19.70 -8.56 -7.52
CA LEU A 121 19.91 -9.53 -6.46
C LEU A 121 18.94 -10.70 -6.66
N ASP A 122 19.47 -11.90 -6.87
CA ASP A 122 18.67 -13.12 -6.82
C ASP A 122 18.46 -13.60 -5.38
N ARG A 123 17.62 -14.63 -5.21
CA ARG A 123 17.29 -15.21 -3.89
C ARG A 123 18.51 -15.69 -3.12
N GLU A 124 19.45 -16.37 -3.79
CA GLU A 124 20.65 -16.90 -3.14
C GLU A 124 21.53 -15.76 -2.63
N GLN A 125 21.71 -14.71 -3.43
CA GLN A 125 22.43 -13.50 -3.06
C GLN A 125 21.75 -12.74 -1.92
N LEU A 126 20.41 -12.69 -1.91
CA LEU A 126 19.64 -12.11 -0.80
C LEU A 126 19.88 -12.87 0.50
N LEU A 127 19.75 -14.20 0.49
CA LEU A 127 19.96 -15.03 1.69
C LEU A 127 21.41 -14.99 2.18
N ALA A 128 22.39 -15.12 1.28
CA ALA A 128 23.80 -15.06 1.63
C ALA A 128 24.21 -13.68 2.15
N GLY A 129 23.68 -12.61 1.56
CA GLY A 129 23.90 -11.25 2.06
C GLY A 129 23.21 -11.01 3.39
N ALA A 130 22.00 -11.52 3.59
CA ALA A 130 21.28 -11.42 4.86
C ALA A 130 22.01 -12.16 5.98
N ALA A 131 22.54 -13.35 5.73
CA ALA A 131 23.37 -14.07 6.69
C ALA A 131 24.59 -13.24 7.14
N ARG A 132 25.27 -12.57 6.20
CA ARG A 132 26.38 -11.65 6.52
C ARG A 132 25.95 -10.39 7.27
N LEU A 133 24.73 -9.89 7.02
CA LEU A 133 24.21 -8.66 7.62
C LEU A 133 23.65 -8.90 9.04
N LEU A 134 22.86 -9.95 9.20
CA LEU A 134 21.99 -10.21 10.36
C LEU A 134 22.48 -11.39 11.21
N GLY A 135 23.30 -12.27 10.63
CA GLY A 135 23.81 -13.50 11.25
C GLY A 135 23.34 -14.75 10.52
N ASP A 136 24.10 -15.84 10.66
CA ASP A 136 23.85 -17.14 9.99
C ASP A 136 22.50 -17.77 10.36
N TRP A 137 21.87 -17.31 11.45
CA TRP A 137 20.53 -17.73 11.87
C TRP A 137 19.43 -17.24 10.92
N PHE A 138 19.64 -16.12 10.21
CA PHE A 138 18.57 -15.44 9.48
C PHE A 138 17.93 -16.29 8.37
N PRO A 139 18.67 -16.96 7.46
CA PRO A 139 18.04 -17.76 6.42
C PRO A 139 17.12 -18.86 6.98
N ALA A 140 17.53 -19.51 8.07
CA ALA A 140 16.72 -20.53 8.73
C ALA A 140 15.49 -19.92 9.40
N ALA A 141 15.62 -18.77 10.08
CA ALA A 141 14.50 -18.07 10.69
C ALA A 141 13.51 -17.52 9.67
N TYR A 142 13.98 -17.02 8.53
CA TYR A 142 13.11 -16.58 7.45
C TYR A 142 12.37 -17.75 6.80
N GLY A 143 12.93 -18.96 6.77
CA GLY A 143 12.23 -20.15 6.31
C GLY A 143 11.17 -20.69 7.27
N ASP A 144 11.02 -20.10 8.46
CA ASP A 144 10.25 -20.67 9.57
C ASP A 144 9.14 -19.72 10.03
N ASP A 145 7.89 -20.08 9.73
CA ASP A 145 6.69 -19.29 10.04
C ASP A 145 6.53 -19.06 11.55
N ALA A 146 7.00 -19.98 12.39
CA ALA A 146 6.97 -19.82 13.85
C ALA A 146 7.89 -18.68 14.29
N ARG A 147 8.94 -18.37 13.52
CA ARG A 147 9.92 -17.31 13.76
C ARG A 147 9.74 -16.06 12.90
N ARG A 148 8.76 -16.03 12.00
CA ARG A 148 8.43 -14.82 11.23
C ARG A 148 7.17 -14.12 11.74
N GLY A 149 7.15 -12.80 11.72
CA GLY A 149 5.96 -11.99 12.01
C GLY A 149 6.24 -10.50 11.89
N TRP A 150 5.22 -9.68 11.60
CA TRP A 150 5.34 -8.23 11.36
C TRP A 150 6.34 -7.87 10.25
N GLY A 151 6.62 -8.82 9.36
CA GLY A 151 7.66 -8.73 8.34
C GLY A 151 9.07 -8.82 8.90
N ILE A 152 9.27 -9.34 10.11
CA ILE A 152 10.57 -9.53 10.77
C ILE A 152 10.82 -11.03 10.89
N ALA A 153 12.06 -11.46 10.69
CA ALA A 153 12.53 -12.77 11.10
C ALA A 153 13.20 -12.64 12.47
N PHE A 154 12.77 -13.46 13.42
CA PHE A 154 13.30 -13.50 14.78
C PHE A 154 14.25 -14.67 14.95
N GLU A 155 15.31 -14.52 15.75
CA GLU A 155 16.27 -15.60 15.97
C GLU A 155 15.59 -16.81 16.63
N THR A 156 14.69 -16.55 17.57
CA THR A 156 13.88 -17.56 18.26
C THR A 156 12.38 -17.22 18.27
N GLU A 157 11.53 -18.22 18.51
CA GLU A 157 10.08 -18.01 18.72
C GLU A 157 9.81 -17.15 19.97
N ALA A 158 10.65 -17.26 20.99
CA ALA A 158 10.54 -16.46 22.21
C ALA A 158 10.77 -14.97 21.92
N ASP A 159 11.72 -14.64 21.04
CA ASP A 159 11.96 -13.26 20.60
C ASP A 159 10.76 -12.70 19.83
N LYS A 160 10.16 -13.51 18.95
CA LYS A 160 8.91 -13.16 18.25
C LYS A 160 7.79 -12.88 19.25
N ALA A 161 7.60 -13.75 20.24
CA ALA A 161 6.56 -13.60 21.25
C ALA A 161 6.77 -12.36 22.14
N ALA A 162 8.02 -11.98 22.38
CA ALA A 162 8.38 -10.79 23.16
C ALA A 162 8.25 -9.47 22.38
N TYR A 163 8.07 -9.52 21.06
CA TYR A 163 8.04 -8.34 20.20
C TYR A 163 6.91 -7.36 20.56
N ASP A 164 7.25 -6.06 20.61
CA ASP A 164 6.33 -4.92 20.81
C ASP A 164 6.05 -4.23 19.46
N PRO A 165 4.96 -4.59 18.75
CA PRO A 165 4.64 -3.97 17.46
C PRO A 165 4.31 -2.48 17.59
N GLU A 166 3.83 -2.03 18.76
CA GLU A 166 3.55 -0.62 19.03
C GLU A 166 4.83 0.24 18.97
N ARG A 167 6.03 -0.33 18.98
CA ARG A 167 7.28 0.40 18.68
C ARG A 167 7.25 1.05 17.31
N ARG A 168 6.75 0.35 16.29
CA ARG A 168 6.58 0.88 14.94
C ARG A 168 5.47 1.94 14.92
N LEU A 169 4.38 1.71 15.66
CA LEU A 169 3.29 2.67 15.81
C LEU A 169 3.75 4.01 16.41
N ARG A 170 4.65 4.01 17.39
CA ARG A 170 5.20 5.25 17.98
C ARG A 170 5.97 6.10 16.97
N LEU A 171 6.49 5.48 15.89
CA LEU A 171 7.13 6.18 14.78
C LEU A 171 6.13 6.63 13.71
N ALA A 172 4.96 6.00 13.66
CA ALA A 172 3.88 6.39 12.78
C ALA A 172 3.25 7.70 13.26
N LYS A 173 3.05 8.64 12.34
CA LYS A 173 2.32 9.89 12.61
C LYS A 173 0.83 9.64 12.33
N LEU A 174 0.21 8.80 13.15
CA LEU A 174 -1.18 8.38 12.95
C LEU A 174 -2.13 9.57 13.20
N GLY A 175 -2.84 10.01 12.16
CA GLY A 175 -3.91 11.00 12.28
C GLY A 175 -5.19 10.43 12.91
N PRO A 176 -6.23 11.23 13.17
CA PRO A 176 -7.55 10.70 13.52
C PRO A 176 -8.12 9.83 12.39
N LEU A 177 -9.08 8.96 12.70
CA LEU A 177 -9.85 8.24 11.69
C LEU A 177 -10.67 9.22 10.84
N THR A 178 -10.74 8.95 9.55
CA THR A 178 -11.45 9.74 8.54
C THR A 178 -12.30 8.81 7.67
N PRO A 179 -13.40 8.23 8.20
CA PRO A 179 -14.34 7.49 7.36
C PRO A 179 -14.95 8.40 6.29
N ALA A 180 -15.53 7.81 5.25
CA ALA A 180 -16.37 8.57 4.32
C ALA A 180 -17.52 9.24 5.09
N ALA A 181 -17.68 10.54 4.93
CA ALA A 181 -18.57 11.34 5.75
C ALA A 181 -19.57 12.18 4.94
N ARG A 182 -19.40 12.27 3.62
CA ARG A 182 -20.36 12.95 2.73
C ARG A 182 -21.68 12.18 2.64
N PRO A 183 -22.79 12.83 2.21
CA PRO A 183 -24.01 12.11 1.89
C PRO A 183 -23.77 10.95 0.92
N LEU A 184 -24.47 9.82 1.07
CA LEU A 184 -24.18 8.60 0.31
C LEU A 184 -24.17 8.79 -1.21
N ALA A 185 -25.03 9.68 -1.74
CA ALA A 185 -25.12 9.99 -3.17
C ALA A 185 -23.91 10.77 -3.72
N GLU A 186 -23.14 11.42 -2.83
CA GLU A 186 -21.91 12.15 -3.14
C GLU A 186 -20.64 11.32 -2.88
N GLN A 187 -20.78 10.15 -2.25
CA GLN A 187 -19.67 9.24 -2.07
C GLN A 187 -19.40 8.51 -3.38
N VAL A 188 -18.14 8.16 -3.60
CA VAL A 188 -17.73 7.23 -4.63
C VAL A 188 -17.78 5.83 -4.04
N TRP A 189 -18.41 4.92 -4.77
CA TRP A 189 -18.54 3.51 -4.40
C TRP A 189 -17.84 2.68 -5.45
N HIS A 190 -17.12 1.66 -5.02
CA HIS A 190 -16.47 0.72 -5.92
C HIS A 190 -16.45 -0.68 -5.35
N THR A 191 -16.50 -1.65 -6.23
CA THR A 191 -16.21 -3.04 -5.94
C THR A 191 -15.11 -3.55 -6.83
N TYR A 192 -14.35 -4.53 -6.35
CA TYR A 192 -13.28 -5.17 -7.11
C TYR A 192 -13.71 -6.57 -7.50
N ALA A 193 -13.05 -7.16 -8.50
CA ALA A 193 -13.31 -8.54 -8.89
C ALA A 193 -13.14 -9.50 -7.68
N PRO A 194 -14.09 -10.44 -7.47
CA PRO A 194 -13.93 -11.43 -6.41
C PRO A 194 -12.82 -12.43 -6.77
N VAL A 195 -12.03 -12.82 -5.78
CA VAL A 195 -11.00 -13.85 -5.89
C VAL A 195 -11.52 -15.11 -5.22
N GLU A 196 -11.60 -16.21 -5.96
CA GLU A 196 -11.89 -17.51 -5.39
C GLU A 196 -10.77 -17.94 -4.44
N VAL A 197 -11.16 -18.50 -3.30
CA VAL A 197 -10.24 -19.03 -2.31
C VAL A 197 -10.49 -20.51 -2.07
N PRO A 198 -9.44 -21.29 -1.78
CA PRO A 198 -9.56 -22.74 -1.64
C PRO A 198 -10.37 -23.18 -0.41
N SER A 199 -10.36 -22.37 0.66
CA SER A 199 -11.03 -22.68 1.92
C SER A 199 -11.35 -21.39 2.66
N ALA A 200 -12.62 -21.18 3.01
CA ALA A 200 -13.04 -20.07 3.85
C ALA A 200 -12.34 -20.11 5.23
N ASP A 201 -12.28 -21.27 5.87
CA ASP A 201 -11.66 -21.44 7.19
C ASP A 201 -10.16 -21.09 7.18
N ALA A 202 -9.43 -21.52 6.13
CA ALA A 202 -8.02 -21.19 6.00
C ALA A 202 -7.80 -19.67 5.84
N ILE A 203 -8.69 -19.01 5.11
CA ILE A 203 -8.67 -17.55 4.94
C ILE A 203 -8.99 -16.85 6.26
N VAL A 204 -10.00 -17.30 7.01
CA VAL A 204 -10.31 -16.76 8.35
C VAL A 204 -9.12 -16.92 9.28
N ALA A 205 -8.49 -18.09 9.31
CA ALA A 205 -7.31 -18.35 10.11
C ALA A 205 -6.15 -17.40 9.75
N ALA A 206 -5.88 -17.20 8.45
CA ALA A 206 -4.84 -16.30 7.98
C ALA A 206 -5.15 -14.82 8.32
N LEU A 207 -6.39 -14.37 8.08
CA LEU A 207 -6.79 -12.99 8.35
C LEU A 207 -6.72 -12.69 9.85
N THR A 208 -7.12 -13.62 10.72
CA THR A 208 -7.14 -13.41 12.18
C THR A 208 -5.77 -13.40 12.85
N GLN A 209 -4.69 -13.68 12.09
CA GLN A 209 -3.29 -13.56 12.51
C GLN A 209 -2.63 -12.36 11.82
N PRO A 210 -2.94 -11.11 12.23
CA PRO A 210 -2.46 -9.92 11.54
C PRO A 210 -0.93 -9.87 11.41
N GLU A 211 -0.18 -10.45 12.35
CA GLU A 211 1.28 -10.55 12.33
C GLU A 211 1.83 -11.26 11.09
N THR A 212 1.06 -12.11 10.41
CA THR A 212 1.50 -12.80 9.19
C THR A 212 1.18 -12.03 7.91
N TRP A 213 0.40 -10.94 7.98
CA TRP A 213 -0.05 -10.21 6.79
C TRP A 213 1.06 -9.72 5.84
N PRO A 214 2.27 -9.38 6.32
CA PRO A 214 3.40 -9.08 5.44
C PRO A 214 3.80 -10.24 4.49
N ASP A 215 3.45 -11.49 4.82
CA ASP A 215 3.69 -12.65 3.96
C ASP A 215 2.73 -12.73 2.77
N PHE A 216 1.67 -11.91 2.77
CA PHE A 216 0.73 -11.70 1.66
C PHE A 216 1.04 -10.43 0.85
N ALA A 217 2.14 -9.74 1.14
CA ALA A 217 2.58 -8.55 0.39
C ALA A 217 2.70 -8.84 -1.11
N THR A 218 2.47 -7.85 -1.96
CA THR A 218 2.45 -7.99 -3.41
C THR A 218 3.57 -7.18 -4.06
N ALA A 219 3.68 -7.29 -5.38
CA ALA A 219 4.58 -6.47 -6.19
C ALA A 219 4.29 -4.97 -6.10
N ILE A 220 3.09 -4.57 -5.66
CA ILE A 220 2.66 -3.17 -5.65
C ILE A 220 2.26 -2.66 -4.26
N GLY A 221 2.13 -3.51 -3.25
CA GLY A 221 1.90 -3.02 -1.91
C GLY A 221 1.92 -4.07 -0.80
N ARG A 222 1.88 -3.61 0.44
CA ARG A 222 1.84 -4.47 1.63
C ARG A 222 1.13 -3.83 2.80
N PHE A 223 0.61 -4.68 3.68
CA PHE A 223 0.05 -4.29 4.97
C PHE A 223 0.99 -4.73 6.08
N THR A 224 1.42 -3.79 6.92
CA THR A 224 2.13 -4.11 8.16
C THR A 224 1.26 -3.78 9.37
N PRO A 225 0.88 -4.76 10.21
CA PRO A 225 0.18 -4.48 11.46
C PRO A 225 1.06 -3.70 12.45
N LEU A 226 0.44 -2.81 13.22
CA LEU A 226 1.12 -1.89 14.14
C LEU A 226 0.71 -2.07 15.61
N ARG A 227 -0.22 -2.98 15.91
CA ARG A 227 -0.70 -3.27 17.26
C ARG A 227 -0.59 -4.76 17.56
N ARG A 228 -0.50 -5.08 18.84
CA ARG A 228 -0.62 -6.46 19.34
C ARG A 228 -2.10 -6.87 19.37
N GLY A 229 -2.35 -8.17 19.20
CA GLY A 229 -3.68 -8.77 19.26
C GLY A 229 -4.23 -9.11 17.88
N GLY A 230 -5.52 -9.46 17.83
CA GLY A 230 -6.21 -9.85 16.59
C GLY A 230 -6.64 -8.66 15.73
N LEU A 231 -7.60 -8.91 14.84
CA LEU A 231 -8.05 -7.91 13.85
C LEU A 231 -8.82 -6.73 14.43
N ALA A 232 -9.62 -6.92 15.47
CA ALA A 232 -10.45 -5.85 16.02
C ALA A 232 -9.60 -4.67 16.52
N GLY A 233 -9.78 -3.48 15.94
CA GLY A 233 -8.99 -2.29 16.28
C GLY A 233 -7.54 -2.32 15.77
N GLN A 234 -7.14 -3.32 14.98
CA GLN A 234 -5.80 -3.41 14.40
C GLN A 234 -5.57 -2.24 13.45
N THR A 235 -4.40 -1.60 13.58
CA THR A 235 -3.96 -0.53 12.66
C THR A 235 -2.89 -1.09 11.75
N PHE A 236 -3.03 -0.86 10.44
CA PHE A 236 -2.03 -1.24 9.45
C PHE A 236 -1.37 0.00 8.86
N GLU A 237 -0.04 -0.05 8.70
CA GLU A 237 0.65 0.77 7.71
C GLU A 237 0.52 0.08 6.35
N ILE A 238 0.02 0.81 5.37
CA ILE A 238 -0.05 0.40 3.98
C ILE A 238 1.11 1.08 3.27
N GLU A 239 1.98 0.30 2.65
CA GLU A 239 3.01 0.82 1.75
C GLU A 239 2.65 0.39 0.33
N VAL A 240 2.54 1.34 -0.60
CA VAL A 240 2.15 1.10 -2.00
C VAL A 240 3.24 1.65 -2.91
N ALA A 241 3.68 0.83 -3.87
CA ALA A 241 4.60 1.23 -4.92
C ALA A 241 3.81 1.95 -6.02
N ALA A 242 3.85 3.28 -6.03
CA ALA A 242 3.40 4.06 -7.18
C ALA A 242 4.47 3.96 -8.27
N GLN A 243 4.14 3.33 -9.40
CA GLN A 243 5.05 3.26 -10.54
C GLN A 243 5.00 4.58 -11.32
N LEU A 244 6.00 5.43 -11.12
CA LEU A 244 6.19 6.63 -11.96
C LEU A 244 7.01 6.31 -13.23
N ALA A 245 7.74 5.20 -13.23
CA ALA A 245 8.46 4.62 -14.36
C ALA A 245 8.71 3.12 -14.13
N GLU A 246 8.89 2.34 -15.21
CA GLU A 246 8.96 0.87 -15.27
C GLU A 246 9.96 0.21 -14.28
N LYS A 247 10.97 0.95 -13.82
CA LYS A 247 12.05 0.46 -12.93
C LYS A 247 12.38 1.42 -11.78
N ALA A 248 11.44 2.27 -11.39
CA ALA A 248 11.65 3.26 -10.33
C ALA A 248 10.36 3.47 -9.51
N PRO A 249 10.01 2.51 -8.65
CA PRO A 249 8.84 2.68 -7.78
C PRO A 249 9.08 3.80 -6.77
N VAL A 250 8.02 4.58 -6.51
CA VAL A 250 7.95 5.48 -5.37
C VAL A 250 7.01 4.88 -4.34
N PHE A 251 7.54 4.55 -3.18
CA PHE A 251 6.72 4.03 -2.08
C PHE A 251 5.98 5.17 -1.39
N THR A 252 4.67 5.13 -1.46
CA THR A 252 3.76 5.96 -0.68
C THR A 252 3.28 5.16 0.53
N ARG A 253 2.88 5.87 1.60
CA ARG A 253 2.27 5.23 2.76
C ARG A 253 0.89 5.78 3.10
N GLY A 254 0.05 4.91 3.63
CA GLY A 254 -1.22 5.22 4.26
C GLY A 254 -1.38 4.45 5.57
N TYR A 255 -2.36 4.83 6.37
CA TYR A 255 -2.76 4.05 7.54
C TYR A 255 -4.25 3.78 7.51
N VAL A 256 -4.63 2.57 7.88
CA VAL A 256 -6.02 2.17 8.08
C VAL A 256 -6.15 1.46 9.43
N THR A 257 -7.34 1.51 10.02
CA THR A 257 -7.68 0.71 11.20
C THR A 257 -8.94 -0.08 10.95
N ILE A 258 -8.98 -1.33 11.44
CA ILE A 258 -10.19 -2.13 11.46
C ILE A 258 -11.14 -1.56 12.51
N THR A 259 -12.21 -0.91 12.06
CA THR A 259 -13.20 -0.25 12.92
C THR A 259 -14.45 -1.08 13.16
N ARG A 260 -14.68 -2.10 12.33
CA ARG A 260 -15.79 -3.03 12.44
C ARG A 260 -15.31 -4.41 11.99
N LEU A 261 -15.69 -5.45 12.71
CA LEU A 261 -15.43 -6.84 12.39
C LEU A 261 -16.67 -7.65 12.74
N LEU A 262 -17.21 -8.36 11.75
CA LEU A 262 -18.38 -9.22 11.87
C LEU A 262 -18.03 -10.57 11.29
N THR A 263 -18.50 -11.64 11.93
CA THR A 263 -18.21 -13.02 11.53
C THR A 263 -19.47 -13.87 11.57
N HIS A 264 -19.42 -15.06 10.96
CA HIS A 264 -20.53 -16.03 10.96
C HIS A 264 -20.92 -16.50 12.36
N ALA A 265 -20.10 -16.26 13.39
CA ALA A 265 -20.48 -16.47 14.79
C ALA A 265 -21.60 -15.50 15.24
N GLU A 266 -21.77 -14.39 14.53
CA GLU A 266 -22.80 -13.37 14.72
C GLU A 266 -23.63 -13.21 13.43
N PRO A 267 -24.42 -14.22 13.04
CA PRO A 267 -25.00 -14.30 11.70
C PRO A 267 -26.03 -13.19 11.43
N GLU A 268 -26.81 -12.79 12.43
CA GLU A 268 -27.81 -11.72 12.27
C GLU A 268 -27.15 -10.34 12.06
N PRO A 269 -26.22 -9.86 12.90
CA PRO A 269 -25.47 -8.63 12.62
C PRO A 269 -24.71 -8.64 11.30
N LEU A 270 -24.12 -9.78 10.91
CA LEU A 270 -23.41 -9.93 9.64
C LEU A 270 -24.37 -9.80 8.45
N ALA A 271 -25.50 -10.51 8.48
CA ALA A 271 -26.51 -10.44 7.42
C ALA A 271 -27.10 -9.02 7.29
N ALA A 272 -27.41 -8.37 8.41
CA ALA A 272 -27.91 -6.99 8.41
C ALA A 272 -26.90 -6.01 7.80
N TYR A 273 -25.62 -6.15 8.15
CA TYR A 273 -24.55 -5.33 7.58
C TYR A 273 -24.40 -5.54 6.06
N VAL A 274 -24.40 -6.79 5.59
CA VAL A 274 -24.30 -7.10 4.16
C VAL A 274 -25.51 -6.58 3.39
N SER A 275 -26.72 -6.70 3.95
CA SER A 275 -27.93 -6.13 3.36
C SER A 275 -27.81 -4.61 3.22
N GLU A 276 -27.41 -3.90 4.29
CA GLU A 276 -27.21 -2.45 4.26
C GLU A 276 -26.19 -2.03 3.19
N LEU A 277 -25.08 -2.78 3.09
CA LEU A 277 -24.02 -2.54 2.11
C LEU A 277 -24.51 -2.75 0.67
N ASN A 278 -25.20 -3.86 0.41
CA ASN A 278 -25.76 -4.17 -0.90
C ASN A 278 -26.86 -3.18 -1.31
N ASP A 279 -27.74 -2.80 -0.39
CA ASP A 279 -28.79 -1.79 -0.63
C ASP A 279 -28.18 -0.41 -0.91
N GLY A 280 -27.11 -0.06 -0.20
CA GLY A 280 -26.31 1.13 -0.46
C GLY A 280 -25.75 1.12 -1.87
N MET A 281 -25.07 0.03 -2.25
CA MET A 281 -24.50 -0.12 -3.60
C MET A 281 -25.57 -0.06 -4.69
N ALA A 282 -26.68 -0.76 -4.53
CA ALA A 282 -27.77 -0.77 -5.52
C ALA A 282 -28.38 0.62 -5.73
N ARG A 283 -28.43 1.44 -4.68
CA ARG A 283 -29.05 2.78 -4.73
C ARG A 283 -28.12 3.85 -5.31
N VAL A 284 -26.82 3.81 -5.00
CA VAL A 284 -25.89 4.91 -5.35
C VAL A 284 -24.60 4.47 -6.03
N GLY A 285 -24.38 3.17 -6.23
CA GLY A 285 -23.16 2.57 -6.76
C GLY A 285 -22.92 2.72 -8.27
N ARG A 286 -23.86 3.31 -9.03
CA ARG A 286 -23.69 3.63 -10.46
C ARG A 286 -23.17 2.44 -11.30
N ASP A 287 -23.93 1.35 -11.30
CA ASP A 287 -23.64 0.10 -12.03
C ASP A 287 -22.50 -0.77 -11.48
N GLU A 288 -21.90 -0.40 -10.35
CA GLU A 288 -21.00 -1.27 -9.60
C GLU A 288 -21.71 -2.58 -9.20
N PRO A 289 -21.09 -3.75 -9.43
CA PRO A 289 -21.71 -5.00 -9.02
C PRO A 289 -21.90 -5.08 -7.51
N GLN A 290 -22.95 -5.78 -7.06
CA GLN A 290 -23.21 -5.96 -5.62
C GLN A 290 -21.98 -6.55 -4.90
N PRO A 291 -21.56 -5.99 -3.74
CA PRO A 291 -20.42 -6.50 -2.98
C PRO A 291 -20.53 -7.99 -2.62
N VAL A 292 -21.70 -8.43 -2.16
CA VAL A 292 -22.01 -9.85 -1.93
C VAL A 292 -23.17 -10.23 -2.87
N PRO A 293 -22.97 -11.13 -3.85
CA PRO A 293 -24.02 -11.49 -4.80
C PRO A 293 -25.24 -12.14 -4.13
N ASP A 294 -26.41 -12.01 -4.76
CA ASP A 294 -27.61 -12.73 -4.35
C ASP A 294 -27.37 -14.25 -4.25
N GLY A 295 -27.91 -14.87 -3.19
CA GLY A 295 -27.74 -16.29 -2.91
C GLY A 295 -26.40 -16.68 -2.28
N ALA A 296 -25.47 -15.74 -2.10
CA ALA A 296 -24.25 -15.99 -1.34
C ALA A 296 -24.51 -15.98 0.18
N THR A 297 -23.74 -16.78 0.91
CA THR A 297 -23.73 -16.81 2.38
C THR A 297 -22.51 -16.04 2.89
N PRO A 298 -22.68 -14.88 3.55
CA PRO A 298 -21.56 -14.14 4.09
C PRO A 298 -20.97 -14.84 5.32
N LEU A 299 -19.63 -14.87 5.39
CA LEU A 299 -18.89 -15.54 6.45
C LEU A 299 -18.11 -14.58 7.34
N VAL A 300 -17.48 -13.55 6.75
CA VAL A 300 -16.75 -12.50 7.47
C VAL A 300 -16.87 -11.19 6.72
N ALA A 301 -17.00 -10.09 7.46
CA ALA A 301 -16.89 -8.73 6.94
C ALA A 301 -16.11 -7.84 7.91
N PHE A 302 -15.19 -7.02 7.41
CA PHE A 302 -14.57 -5.98 8.24
C PHE A 302 -14.26 -4.70 7.48
N ASP A 303 -14.31 -3.58 8.22
CA ASP A 303 -14.10 -2.23 7.70
C ASP A 303 -12.68 -1.74 8.02
N LEU A 304 -11.87 -1.53 6.99
CA LEU A 304 -10.62 -0.78 7.02
C LEU A 304 -10.94 0.71 6.82
N THR A 305 -10.95 1.48 7.90
CA THR A 305 -11.18 2.93 7.87
C THR A 305 -9.87 3.69 7.75
N THR A 306 -9.79 4.66 6.83
CA THR A 306 -8.58 5.45 6.63
C THR A 306 -8.31 6.41 7.80
N HIS A 307 -7.04 6.73 8.01
CA HIS A 307 -6.64 7.84 8.87
C HIS A 307 -6.39 9.12 8.06
N ALA A 308 -6.49 10.27 8.73
CA ALA A 308 -6.17 11.55 8.12
C ALA A 308 -4.75 11.55 7.55
N GLY A 309 -4.63 11.92 6.28
CA GLY A 309 -3.39 11.79 5.53
C GLY A 309 -3.19 10.40 4.94
N HIS A 310 -4.27 9.67 4.65
CA HIS A 310 -4.26 8.55 3.70
C HIS A 310 -4.28 9.09 2.26
N PHE A 311 -3.61 8.40 1.33
CA PHE A 311 -3.47 8.86 -0.07
C PHE A 311 -4.80 8.90 -0.84
N MET A 312 -5.81 8.17 -0.37
CA MET A 312 -7.19 8.22 -0.89
C MET A 312 -8.11 9.22 -0.17
N GLY A 313 -7.63 9.92 0.87
CA GLY A 313 -8.50 10.77 1.69
C GLY A 313 -9.43 10.01 2.62
N CYS A 314 -10.64 10.53 2.82
CA CYS A 314 -11.65 9.99 3.73
C CYS A 314 -12.34 8.77 3.10
N GLY A 315 -12.27 7.61 3.77
CA GLY A 315 -12.86 6.41 3.20
C GLY A 315 -12.85 5.18 4.08
N ASN A 316 -13.55 4.17 3.58
CA ASN A 316 -13.69 2.85 4.16
C ASN A 316 -13.47 1.84 3.04
N ASN A 317 -12.57 0.89 3.24
CA ASN A 317 -12.51 -0.32 2.42
C ASN A 317 -13.02 -1.51 3.23
N ARG A 318 -13.77 -2.40 2.60
CA ARG A 318 -14.42 -3.53 3.25
C ARG A 318 -13.87 -4.80 2.65
N LEU A 319 -13.41 -5.72 3.47
CA LEU A 319 -13.08 -7.06 3.00
C LEU A 319 -14.21 -8.01 3.38
N LEU A 320 -14.70 -8.75 2.39
CA LEU A 320 -15.85 -9.63 2.47
C LEU A 320 -15.41 -11.04 2.09
N LEU A 321 -15.71 -12.01 2.95
CA LEU A 321 -15.59 -13.43 2.66
C LEU A 321 -17.00 -14.02 2.62
N TYR A 322 -17.33 -14.73 1.55
CA TYR A 322 -18.63 -15.36 1.38
C TYR A 322 -18.52 -16.66 0.60
N GLU A 323 -19.56 -17.50 0.71
CA GLU A 323 -19.72 -18.70 -0.10
C GLU A 323 -20.84 -18.53 -1.12
N LEU A 324 -20.60 -18.99 -2.34
CA LEU A 324 -21.59 -19.01 -3.42
C LEU A 324 -21.44 -20.31 -4.21
N GLY A 325 -22.51 -21.09 -4.31
CA GLY A 325 -22.48 -22.36 -5.05
C GLY A 325 -21.45 -23.37 -4.53
N GLY A 326 -21.21 -23.39 -3.22
CA GLY A 326 -20.24 -24.28 -2.57
C GLY A 326 -18.76 -23.88 -2.77
N ARG A 327 -18.50 -22.69 -3.31
CA ARG A 327 -17.16 -22.11 -3.47
C ARG A 327 -17.03 -20.87 -2.59
N ALA A 328 -15.84 -20.63 -2.06
CA ALA A 328 -15.56 -19.47 -1.21
C ALA A 328 -14.88 -18.36 -2.03
N PHE A 329 -15.24 -17.12 -1.74
CA PHE A 329 -14.71 -15.94 -2.44
C PHE A 329 -14.34 -14.84 -1.46
N LEU A 330 -13.21 -14.20 -1.72
CA LEU A 330 -12.82 -12.93 -1.13
C LEU A 330 -13.12 -11.79 -2.08
N ARG A 331 -13.64 -10.69 -1.54
CA ARG A 331 -13.86 -9.47 -2.32
C ARG A 331 -13.64 -8.24 -1.48
N ALA A 332 -13.12 -7.19 -2.09
CA ALA A 332 -13.09 -5.87 -1.50
C ALA A 332 -14.20 -4.95 -2.05
N ALA A 333 -14.70 -4.05 -1.21
CA ALA A 333 -15.63 -2.99 -1.59
C ALA A 333 -15.31 -1.69 -0.85
N GLY A 334 -15.11 -0.61 -1.60
CA GLY A 334 -14.68 0.68 -1.10
C GLY A 334 -15.77 1.75 -1.16
N THR A 335 -15.75 2.66 -0.19
CA THR A 335 -16.49 3.93 -0.24
C THR A 335 -15.56 5.07 0.17
N TRP A 336 -15.54 6.16 -0.58
CA TRP A 336 -14.76 7.35 -0.24
C TRP A 336 -15.49 8.63 -0.60
N ASP A 337 -15.15 9.70 0.13
CA ASP A 337 -15.55 11.05 -0.27
C ASP A 337 -14.74 11.50 -1.49
N ASP A 338 -15.24 12.47 -2.26
CA ASP A 338 -14.43 13.08 -3.33
C ASP A 338 -13.06 13.50 -2.81
N MET A 339 -12.03 13.00 -3.48
CA MET A 339 -10.66 13.38 -3.17
C MET A 339 -10.45 14.87 -3.49
N PRO A 340 -9.76 15.63 -2.62
CA PRO A 340 -9.26 16.94 -3.00
C PRO A 340 -8.48 16.84 -4.31
N TRP A 341 -8.68 17.81 -5.22
CA TRP A 341 -8.10 17.85 -6.57
C TRP A 341 -6.66 17.32 -6.66
N HIS A 342 -5.78 17.71 -5.73
CA HIS A 342 -4.37 17.35 -5.79
C HIS A 342 -4.11 15.87 -5.47
N LEU A 343 -4.93 15.25 -4.62
CA LEU A 343 -4.93 13.81 -4.38
C LEU A 343 -5.56 13.08 -5.57
N GLU A 344 -6.69 13.59 -6.05
CA GLU A 344 -7.41 13.03 -7.20
C GLU A 344 -6.51 12.88 -8.44
N GLN A 345 -5.71 13.91 -8.76
CA GLN A 345 -4.78 13.85 -9.89
C GLN A 345 -3.68 12.81 -9.70
N ALA A 346 -3.13 12.67 -8.50
CA ALA A 346 -2.14 11.63 -8.20
C ALA A 346 -2.76 10.24 -8.27
N TYR A 347 -3.95 10.09 -7.70
CA TYR A 347 -4.73 8.85 -7.71
C TYR A 347 -5.08 8.41 -9.13
N ARG A 348 -5.62 9.29 -9.97
CA ARG A 348 -5.93 8.97 -11.37
C ARG A 348 -4.72 8.56 -12.20
N ARG A 349 -3.54 9.11 -11.91
CA ARG A 349 -2.33 8.82 -12.69
C ARG A 349 -1.62 7.54 -12.29
N ALA A 350 -1.69 7.14 -11.03
CA ALA A 350 -0.86 6.06 -10.51
C ALA A 350 -1.50 5.23 -9.38
N GLY A 351 -2.63 5.68 -8.83
CA GLY A 351 -3.27 5.07 -7.67
C GLY A 351 -4.48 4.20 -7.99
N ALA A 352 -5.27 4.55 -9.01
CA ALA A 352 -6.50 3.83 -9.37
C ALA A 352 -6.20 2.39 -9.80
N ASP A 353 -5.34 2.22 -10.81
CA ASP A 353 -4.96 0.89 -11.32
C ASP A 353 -4.23 0.08 -10.24
N ALA A 354 -3.34 0.73 -9.47
CA ALA A 354 -2.64 0.07 -8.37
C ALA A 354 -3.62 -0.39 -7.28
N GLN A 355 -4.65 0.39 -6.98
CA GLN A 355 -5.67 0.02 -6.00
C GLN A 355 -6.54 -1.12 -6.51
N ALA A 356 -6.98 -1.06 -7.76
CA ALA A 356 -7.76 -2.12 -8.40
C ALA A 356 -6.95 -3.43 -8.42
N ALA A 357 -5.71 -3.36 -8.90
CA ALA A 357 -4.80 -4.49 -8.94
C ALA A 357 -4.57 -5.08 -7.54
N PHE A 358 -4.34 -4.22 -6.55
CA PHE A 358 -4.10 -4.65 -5.17
C PHE A 358 -5.29 -5.44 -4.59
N TRP A 359 -6.51 -5.10 -4.99
CA TRP A 359 -7.74 -5.64 -4.40
C TRP A 359 -8.45 -6.75 -5.20
N GLY A 360 -7.79 -7.34 -6.19
CA GLY A 360 -8.33 -8.52 -6.89
C GLY A 360 -8.30 -8.43 -8.40
N GLU A 361 -8.05 -7.26 -8.95
CA GLU A 361 -7.88 -7.11 -10.40
C GLU A 361 -6.41 -7.30 -10.79
N GLY A 362 -6.11 -7.36 -12.09
CA GLY A 362 -4.74 -7.51 -12.58
C GLY A 362 -4.08 -8.86 -12.29
N GLU A 363 -2.76 -8.87 -12.28
CA GLU A 363 -1.97 -10.10 -12.14
C GLU A 363 -1.95 -10.61 -10.68
N PRO A 364 -1.94 -11.94 -10.43
CA PRO A 364 -1.95 -12.49 -9.09
C PRO A 364 -0.84 -11.96 -8.17
N GLN A 365 0.32 -11.64 -8.73
CA GLN A 365 1.47 -11.05 -8.03
C GLN A 365 1.27 -9.62 -7.55
N GLU A 366 0.29 -8.90 -8.08
CA GLU A 366 -0.04 -7.51 -7.74
C GLU A 366 -1.18 -7.44 -6.71
N SER A 367 -1.99 -8.50 -6.64
CA SER A 367 -3.20 -8.58 -5.82
C SER A 367 -3.00 -9.27 -4.48
N MET A 368 -3.35 -8.58 -3.39
CA MET A 368 -3.25 -9.14 -2.03
C MET A 368 -4.25 -10.28 -1.84
N LEU A 369 -5.44 -10.19 -2.45
CA LEU A 369 -6.45 -11.25 -2.36
C LEU A 369 -5.96 -12.54 -3.03
N HIS A 370 -5.34 -12.43 -4.21
CA HIS A 370 -4.71 -13.58 -4.86
C HIS A 370 -3.54 -14.14 -4.05
N GLN A 371 -2.67 -13.28 -3.50
CA GLN A 371 -1.56 -13.73 -2.67
C GLN A 371 -2.04 -14.46 -1.41
N LEU A 372 -3.13 -14.00 -0.80
CA LEU A 372 -3.76 -14.68 0.33
C LEU A 372 -4.32 -16.05 -0.08
N ALA A 373 -5.01 -16.12 -1.24
CA ALA A 373 -5.51 -17.39 -1.79
C ALA A 373 -4.39 -18.40 -2.07
N ILE A 374 -3.31 -17.95 -2.72
CA ILE A 374 -2.14 -18.78 -3.05
C ILE A 374 -1.46 -19.30 -1.77
N ARG A 375 -1.20 -18.43 -0.79
CA ARG A 375 -0.51 -18.82 0.45
C ARG A 375 -1.32 -19.80 1.29
N THR A 376 -2.62 -19.56 1.41
CA THR A 376 -3.52 -20.47 2.14
C THR A 376 -3.70 -21.81 1.43
N ALA A 377 -3.72 -21.82 0.09
CA ALA A 377 -3.67 -23.07 -0.69
C ALA A 377 -2.39 -23.87 -0.42
N GLN A 378 -1.23 -23.19 -0.43
CA GLN A 378 0.07 -23.80 -0.17
C GLN A 378 0.16 -24.39 1.24
N ALA A 379 -0.34 -23.67 2.26
CA ALA A 379 -0.35 -24.14 3.64
C ALA A 379 -1.28 -25.35 3.86
N ALA A 380 -2.29 -25.53 3.02
CA ALA A 380 -3.21 -26.67 3.08
C ALA A 380 -2.63 -27.95 2.44
N LEU A 381 -1.52 -27.86 1.69
CA LEU A 381 -0.89 -29.03 1.10
C LEU A 381 -0.21 -29.89 2.19
N PRO A 382 -0.32 -31.23 2.13
CA PRO A 382 0.38 -32.10 3.06
C PRO A 382 1.90 -31.91 2.93
N ALA A 383 2.60 -31.89 4.06
CA ALA A 383 4.05 -31.70 4.11
C ALA A 383 4.77 -32.69 3.18
N GLY A 384 5.43 -32.17 2.14
CA GLY A 384 6.16 -32.96 1.13
C GLY A 384 5.46 -33.11 -0.23
N ALA A 385 4.22 -32.61 -0.38
CA ALA A 385 3.63 -32.45 -1.71
C ALA A 385 4.32 -31.30 -2.44
N ALA A 386 4.84 -31.56 -3.65
CA ALA A 386 5.34 -30.49 -4.50
C ALA A 386 4.20 -29.51 -4.79
N PRO A 387 4.45 -28.19 -4.77
CA PRO A 387 3.44 -27.23 -5.18
C PRO A 387 2.97 -27.58 -6.61
N PRO A 388 1.67 -27.47 -6.90
CA PRO A 388 1.20 -27.66 -8.27
C PRO A 388 1.95 -26.68 -9.16
N ALA A 389 2.61 -27.19 -10.21
CA ALA A 389 3.25 -26.37 -11.22
C ALA A 389 2.21 -25.38 -11.76
N ASP A 390 2.55 -24.08 -11.77
CA ASP A 390 1.73 -22.94 -12.20
C ASP A 390 0.48 -23.34 -13.00
N ALA A 391 -0.61 -23.59 -12.27
CA ALA A 391 -1.92 -23.64 -12.88
C ALA A 391 -2.27 -22.20 -13.20
N ALA A 392 -1.86 -21.75 -14.40
CA ALA A 392 -2.34 -20.51 -14.97
C ALA A 392 -3.88 -20.48 -14.80
N PRO A 393 -4.45 -19.36 -14.32
CA PRO A 393 -5.90 -19.26 -14.20
C PRO A 393 -6.52 -19.54 -15.57
N SER A 394 -7.48 -20.48 -15.59
CA SER A 394 -8.25 -20.80 -16.78
C SER A 394 -8.87 -19.54 -17.34
N ALA A 395 -8.43 -19.12 -18.53
CA ALA A 395 -8.85 -17.91 -19.23
C ALA A 395 -10.28 -17.98 -19.81
N ASP A 396 -11.22 -18.61 -19.10
CA ASP A 396 -12.61 -18.79 -19.55
C ASP A 396 -13.59 -17.83 -18.86
N ALA A 397 -13.18 -16.57 -18.76
CA ALA A 397 -14.10 -15.44 -18.60
C ALA A 397 -13.73 -14.37 -19.63
N ALA A 398 -13.93 -14.68 -20.91
CA ALA A 398 -13.92 -13.66 -21.95
C ALA A 398 -15.05 -12.66 -21.65
N PRO A 399 -14.77 -11.34 -21.57
CA PRO A 399 -15.83 -10.36 -21.59
C PRO A 399 -16.52 -10.41 -22.95
N SER A 400 -17.85 -10.49 -22.93
CA SER A 400 -18.72 -10.26 -24.08
C SER A 400 -18.39 -8.89 -24.68
N ALA A 401 -17.60 -8.87 -25.74
CA ALA A 401 -17.38 -7.68 -26.56
C ALA A 401 -18.63 -7.43 -27.40
N ASP A 402 -19.52 -6.55 -26.92
CA ASP A 402 -20.50 -5.89 -27.78
C ASP A 402 -20.95 -4.56 -27.13
N ALA A 403 -20.24 -3.49 -27.48
CA ALA A 403 -20.73 -2.11 -27.56
C ALA A 403 -19.57 -1.20 -27.98
N ALA A 404 -19.36 -1.08 -29.30
CA ALA A 404 -18.58 0.03 -29.83
C ALA A 404 -19.45 1.32 -29.76
N PRO A 405 -18.98 2.42 -29.14
CA PRO A 405 -19.61 3.70 -29.35
C PRO A 405 -19.21 4.25 -30.73
N SER A 406 -20.23 4.49 -31.55
CA SER A 406 -20.18 5.26 -32.79
C SER A 406 -19.45 6.59 -32.55
N ALA A 407 -18.37 6.82 -33.29
CA ALA A 407 -17.69 8.09 -33.37
C ALA A 407 -18.59 9.10 -34.10
N ASP A 408 -19.11 10.09 -33.37
CA ASP A 408 -19.77 11.23 -33.97
C ASP A 408 -18.75 12.17 -34.61
N ALA A 409 -19.15 12.68 -35.77
CA ALA A 409 -18.37 13.43 -36.72
C ALA A 409 -17.84 14.77 -36.16
N ALA A 410 -16.60 15.07 -36.50
CA ALA A 410 -16.06 16.42 -36.43
C ALA A 410 -16.84 17.36 -37.38
N PRO A 411 -17.19 18.59 -36.96
CA PRO A 411 -17.79 19.56 -37.87
C PRO A 411 -16.74 20.07 -38.88
N PRO A 412 -17.15 20.34 -40.14
CA PRO A 412 -16.24 20.84 -41.17
C PRO A 412 -15.79 22.27 -40.88
N ALA A 413 -14.53 22.54 -41.25
CA ALA A 413 -13.94 23.87 -41.27
C ALA A 413 -14.53 24.69 -42.42
N ASP A 414 -15.30 25.72 -42.11
CA ASP A 414 -15.69 26.75 -43.06
C ASP A 414 -14.55 27.77 -43.25
N ALA A 415 -14.23 27.97 -44.52
CA ALA A 415 -13.36 29.01 -45.04
C ALA A 415 -14.17 30.27 -45.40
N ALA A 416 -13.45 31.38 -45.55
CA ALA A 416 -13.89 32.74 -45.91
C ALA A 416 -14.37 33.59 -44.70
N ASP A 417 -14.01 34.86 -44.52
CA ASP A 417 -13.63 35.89 -45.49
C ASP A 417 -12.73 36.96 -44.82
N ALA A 418 -11.82 37.53 -45.61
CA ALA A 418 -11.03 38.69 -45.21
C ALA A 418 -11.83 39.99 -45.40
N PRO A 419 -11.76 40.97 -44.49
CA PRO A 419 -12.39 42.27 -44.70
C PRO A 419 -11.57 43.16 -45.66
N PRO A 420 -12.23 44.02 -46.47
CA PRO A 420 -11.55 44.94 -47.35
C PRO A 420 -10.87 46.08 -46.58
N LYS A 421 -9.72 46.51 -47.09
CA LYS A 421 -9.07 47.77 -46.71
C LYS A 421 -9.86 48.91 -47.33
N ASP A 422 -10.40 49.79 -46.50
CA ASP A 422 -10.88 51.11 -46.93
C ASP A 422 -9.74 52.13 -46.84
N ASP A 423 -9.54 52.82 -47.95
CA ASP A 423 -8.76 54.04 -48.07
C ASP A 423 -9.50 55.20 -47.37
N ARG A 424 -8.86 55.82 -46.37
CA ARG A 424 -8.84 57.28 -46.12
C ARG A 424 -7.92 57.66 -44.97
#